data_AF-A0A7S3LS02-F1
#
_entry.id   AF-A0A7S3LS02-F1
#
_cell.length_a   1.000
_cell.length_b   1.000
_cell.length_c   1.000
_cell.angle_alpha   90.00
_cell.angle_beta   90.00
_cell.angle_gamma   90.00
#
_symmetry.space_group_name_H-M   'P 1'
#
loop_
_entity.id
_entity.type
_entity.pdbx_description
1 polymer ?
#
loop_
_entity_poly.entity_id
_entity_poly.type
_entity_poly.pdbx_seq_one_letter_code
_entity_poly.pdbx_strand_id
1 'polypeptide(L)'
;RKSCRFLPLYVLIYICTMRRLLLPVCVFICLVFSWLTCRGKIATATASAESESSTTSTCSSGISDKGQERQWYSPLSPADLPEPTAFYNYTKNSSIPVNGAEQIVAEGIIPRRIRGIRGRMMDGNMNTTFAVLPQLVDEETIEAMLDLLNSPDAGPFDEDPDTVDGMPTYEIFINTPELDKNGGSKTETMKTGDLNPEILEKRKPLRAKLRELTQPVLDEKVTPLVKKLYPEVCGKGPDRECTPCFSLIRRYRRFERQSHATHYDGHALITVVISLKDYGKDYRGGLYVANTESRRQYVALNRGDGVAHRSNLLHGVKVFDLKDNPDKTERWSWILWFKDSTTCEKDYGYEWFEQCAKSGDPTCQLLYATKVGAIPGISQSDAATKILELNMKAAEGGESRACVKIGRAYMKTLPSLLPLDLSKAENYFRLGIKFSNEPDAHYGLGSVLLHRLYSDGSVENSKSFGDFNSVLKEVLHHLEAAAFGGHPFAMFNLGMAHLYGYGTSVNVELAGEWFERSGLPEGLAARAMHFRSVNKVEDAKIWDKRAGALGFGKPWRQAARMQTGSGGAGGVDINLRWPPNRQMKIPPQW
;
A
#
# COMPACT_ATOMS: atom_id res chain seq x y z
N ARG A 1 -18.12 62.23 17.56
CA ARG A 1 -19.22 62.82 16.75
C ARG A 1 -19.24 62.10 15.42
N LYS A 2 -20.38 61.46 15.07
CA LYS A 2 -20.85 61.02 13.74
C LYS A 2 -19.88 60.15 12.91
N SER A 3 -20.05 58.82 12.87
CA SER A 3 -20.93 58.07 11.94
C SER A 3 -20.61 58.26 10.44
N CYS A 4 -20.25 57.14 9.78
CA CYS A 4 -20.57 56.70 8.40
C CYS A 4 -19.41 55.82 7.88
N ARG A 5 -19.52 54.48 7.85
CA ARG A 5 -20.21 53.59 6.87
C ARG A 5 -19.74 53.76 5.42
N PHE A 6 -19.17 52.65 4.90
CA PHE A 6 -19.28 52.04 3.57
C PHE A 6 -19.29 52.99 2.35
N LEU A 7 -18.47 52.80 1.30
CA LEU A 7 -18.53 51.70 0.35
C LEU A 7 -17.28 51.76 -0.58
N PRO A 8 -17.03 50.70 -1.37
CA PRO A 8 -15.77 50.33 -1.96
C PRO A 8 -15.65 50.75 -3.43
N LEU A 9 -14.48 50.55 -4.01
CA LEU A 9 -14.20 49.99 -5.35
C LEU A 9 -12.71 50.29 -5.62
N TYR A 10 -11.86 49.26 -5.62
CA TYR A 10 -11.47 48.45 -6.77
C TYR A 10 -10.64 49.20 -7.81
N VAL A 11 -9.57 48.50 -8.22
CA VAL A 11 -8.90 48.59 -9.52
C VAL A 11 -8.05 49.85 -9.63
N LEU A 12 -6.77 49.82 -9.96
CA LEU A 12 -5.74 48.81 -10.25
C LEU A 12 -4.61 49.71 -10.80
N ILE A 13 -3.38 49.17 -10.87
CA ILE A 13 -2.43 49.48 -11.96
C ILE A 13 -1.84 50.91 -11.90
N TYR A 14 -0.54 51.14 -11.95
CA TYR A 14 0.65 50.31 -12.10
C TYR A 14 1.81 51.32 -12.14
N ILE A 15 3.03 50.80 -12.04
CA ILE A 15 4.25 51.35 -12.65
C ILE A 15 4.87 52.57 -11.99
N CYS A 16 6.01 52.26 -11.36
CA CYS A 16 7.32 52.82 -11.62
C CYS A 16 7.41 54.31 -11.98
N THR A 17 8.30 55.03 -11.31
CA THR A 17 9.71 55.00 -11.71
C THR A 17 10.59 55.75 -10.72
N MET A 18 11.76 55.15 -10.51
CA MET A 18 13.01 55.72 -10.04
C MET A 18 13.19 57.24 -10.21
N ARG A 19 13.73 57.88 -9.17
CA ARG A 19 15.09 58.47 -9.12
C ARG A 19 15.29 59.20 -7.78
N ARG A 20 16.22 58.71 -6.94
CA ARG A 20 17.56 59.28 -6.74
C ARG A 20 17.53 60.77 -6.37
N LEU A 21 17.95 61.12 -5.15
CA LEU A 21 19.34 61.56 -4.84
C LEU A 21 19.43 62.30 -3.48
N LEU A 22 20.59 62.12 -2.84
CA LEU A 22 21.31 63.03 -1.93
C LEU A 22 21.07 62.94 -0.41
N LEU A 23 21.99 62.20 0.22
CA LEU A 23 22.69 62.50 1.49
C LEU A 23 23.36 63.89 1.45
N PRO A 24 23.64 64.54 2.60
CA PRO A 24 24.94 64.35 3.32
C PRO A 24 24.82 64.18 4.86
N VAL A 25 25.61 63.28 5.47
CA VAL A 25 26.86 63.51 6.28
C VAL A 25 26.58 64.19 7.65
N CYS A 26 26.52 63.46 8.78
CA CYS A 26 27.58 62.92 9.66
C CYS A 26 28.26 63.94 10.60
N VAL A 27 28.36 63.56 11.90
CA VAL A 27 29.49 63.64 12.87
C VAL A 27 28.87 63.57 14.30
N PHE A 28 28.89 62.41 14.98
CA PHE A 28 29.90 61.88 15.92
C PHE A 28 30.01 62.62 17.27
N ILE A 29 29.78 61.89 18.37
CA ILE A 29 30.63 61.84 19.60
C ILE A 29 30.35 60.52 20.34
N CYS A 30 31.44 59.87 20.74
CA CYS A 30 31.56 58.58 21.42
C CYS A 30 31.30 58.63 22.94
N LEU A 31 30.99 57.49 23.54
CA LEU A 31 31.53 57.04 24.84
C LEU A 31 31.64 55.50 24.87
N VAL A 32 32.68 55.00 25.53
CA VAL A 32 33.34 53.68 25.37
C VAL A 32 33.34 52.89 26.70
N PHE A 33 33.62 51.57 26.58
CA PHE A 33 34.11 50.56 27.57
C PHE A 33 33.04 49.62 28.16
N SER A 34 33.20 48.29 28.24
CA SER A 34 34.35 47.35 28.18
C SER A 34 33.83 45.95 27.78
N TRP A 35 34.34 45.21 26.79
CA TRP A 35 35.54 44.34 26.68
C TRP A 35 35.62 43.08 27.57
N LEU A 36 35.53 41.90 26.91
CA LEU A 36 36.36 40.69 27.06
C LEU A 36 35.88 39.66 25.99
N THR A 37 36.37 39.68 24.74
CA THR A 37 37.53 38.94 24.15
C THR A 37 37.54 37.42 24.40
N CYS A 38 37.74 36.53 23.41
CA CYS A 38 38.86 36.55 22.47
C CYS A 38 38.71 35.57 21.29
N ARG A 39 39.11 36.07 20.09
CA ARG A 39 39.84 35.44 18.95
C ARG A 39 39.25 34.16 18.30
N GLY A 40 38.97 34.08 17.00
CA GLY A 40 39.39 34.86 15.84
C GLY A 40 40.44 34.10 15.01
N LYS A 41 40.09 33.75 13.76
CA LYS A 41 40.97 33.80 12.58
C LYS A 41 40.12 33.72 11.30
N ILE A 42 40.25 34.77 10.48
CA ILE A 42 39.79 34.86 9.08
C ILE A 42 41.04 34.79 8.20
N ALA A 43 40.96 34.03 7.10
CA ALA A 43 41.68 34.27 5.84
C ALA A 43 40.93 33.52 4.73
N THR A 44 40.07 34.21 3.97
CA THR A 44 40.24 34.56 2.55
C THR A 44 40.54 33.40 1.59
N ALA A 45 39.58 33.02 0.75
CA ALA A 45 39.61 33.30 -0.69
C ALA A 45 38.58 32.47 -1.50
N THR A 46 38.00 33.15 -2.50
CA THR A 46 37.45 32.66 -3.77
C THR A 46 36.18 31.80 -3.80
N ALA A 47 35.17 32.40 -4.41
CA ALA A 47 33.93 31.78 -4.86
C ALA A 47 34.17 30.87 -6.09
N SER A 48 33.53 29.71 -6.08
CA SER A 48 32.98 29.07 -7.27
C SER A 48 31.71 28.30 -6.86
N ALA A 49 30.67 28.49 -7.65
CA ALA A 49 29.32 27.98 -7.46
C ALA A 49 29.25 26.45 -7.39
N GLU A 50 28.33 25.91 -6.57
CA GLU A 50 27.51 24.73 -6.91
C GLU A 50 26.43 24.41 -5.84
N SER A 51 25.23 24.11 -6.35
CA SER A 51 24.09 23.38 -5.78
C SER A 51 23.49 23.80 -4.43
N GLU A 52 22.30 24.37 -4.48
CA GLU A 52 21.39 24.51 -3.34
C GLU A 52 20.85 23.15 -2.88
N SER A 53 20.96 22.94 -1.57
CA SER A 53 20.61 21.75 -0.81
C SER A 53 19.10 21.53 -0.71
N SER A 54 18.64 20.34 -1.07
CA SER A 54 17.35 19.81 -0.63
C SER A 54 17.43 19.39 0.83
N THR A 55 16.53 19.91 1.65
CA THR A 55 16.39 19.53 3.06
C THR A 55 15.77 18.14 3.16
N THR A 56 16.61 17.10 3.22
CA THR A 56 16.21 15.78 3.68
C THR A 56 16.37 15.70 5.20
N SER A 57 15.27 15.63 5.94
CA SER A 57 15.27 15.26 7.36
C SER A 57 15.60 13.77 7.48
N THR A 58 16.90 13.45 7.53
CA THR A 58 17.39 12.13 7.93
C THR A 58 17.35 12.02 9.44
N CYS A 59 16.47 11.19 9.99
CA CYS A 59 16.63 10.65 11.33
C CYS A 59 17.83 9.69 11.29
N SER A 60 19.03 10.21 11.57
CA SER A 60 20.25 9.44 11.68
C SER A 60 20.34 8.77 13.04
N SER A 61 20.28 7.44 13.05
CA SER A 61 20.69 6.59 14.16
C SER A 61 22.22 6.50 14.20
N GLY A 62 22.84 7.17 15.17
CA GLY A 62 24.22 6.93 15.59
C GLY A 62 24.22 6.55 17.06
N ILE A 63 24.35 5.25 17.36
CA ILE A 63 24.54 4.77 18.73
C ILE A 63 26.06 4.79 18.98
N SER A 64 26.51 5.74 19.80
CA SER A 64 27.73 5.57 20.59
C SER A 64 27.32 5.29 22.03
N ASP A 65 27.87 4.20 22.54
CA ASP A 65 27.63 3.67 23.87
C ASP A 65 28.41 4.51 24.90
N LYS A 66 27.70 5.25 25.76
CA LYS A 66 28.02 5.54 27.17
C LYS A 66 27.06 6.58 27.75
N GLY A 67 26.19 6.13 28.66
CA GLY A 67 25.70 6.89 29.81
C GLY A 67 25.06 8.27 29.56
N GLN A 68 23.90 8.30 28.91
CA GLN A 68 22.91 9.37 29.12
C GLN A 68 21.51 8.77 29.17
N GLU A 69 20.78 9.09 30.25
CA GLU A 69 19.36 8.78 30.40
C GLU A 69 18.56 9.32 29.20
N ARG A 70 17.73 8.45 28.64
CA ARG A 70 17.00 8.64 27.38
C ARG A 70 16.12 9.89 27.43
N GLN A 71 16.34 10.82 26.50
CA GLN A 71 15.30 11.78 26.09
C GLN A 71 14.04 10.99 25.71
N TRP A 72 12.90 11.34 26.32
CA TRP A 72 11.61 10.74 26.02
C TRP A 72 11.27 10.99 24.55
N TYR A 73 11.48 9.97 23.71
CA TYR A 73 10.96 9.97 22.34
C TYR A 73 9.44 10.13 22.45
N SER A 74 8.88 11.17 21.83
CA SER A 74 7.42 11.30 21.75
C SER A 74 6.89 10.11 20.95
N PRO A 75 5.86 9.39 21.45
CA PRO A 75 5.28 8.27 20.71
C PRO A 75 4.82 8.72 19.33
N LEU A 76 5.02 7.87 18.32
CA LEU A 76 4.52 8.15 16.98
C LEU A 76 2.98 8.32 17.03
N SER A 77 2.46 9.32 16.32
CA SER A 77 1.03 9.50 16.13
C SER A 77 0.62 9.23 14.68
N PRO A 78 -0.67 8.95 14.40
CA PRO A 78 -1.18 8.86 13.03
C PRO A 78 -0.93 10.09 12.17
N ALA A 79 -0.80 11.28 12.77
CA ALA A 79 -0.51 12.54 12.08
C ALA A 79 0.94 12.65 11.59
N ASP A 80 1.86 11.87 12.18
CA ASP A 80 3.27 11.82 11.77
C ASP A 80 3.51 10.88 10.58
N LEU A 81 2.49 10.11 10.17
CA LEU A 81 2.58 9.22 9.03
C LEU A 81 2.70 10.03 7.73
N PRO A 82 3.47 9.53 6.74
CA PRO A 82 3.72 10.27 5.52
C PRO A 82 2.42 10.53 4.75
N GLU A 83 2.22 11.79 4.35
CA GLU A 83 1.17 12.20 3.41
C GLU A 83 1.38 11.53 2.05
N PRO A 84 0.31 11.32 1.24
CA PRO A 84 0.44 10.76 -0.09
C PRO A 84 1.31 11.65 -0.98
N THR A 85 2.47 11.13 -1.39
CA THR A 85 3.38 11.80 -2.33
C THR A 85 3.15 11.29 -3.74
N ALA A 86 3.01 12.22 -4.69
CA ALA A 86 2.91 11.85 -6.10
C ALA A 86 4.22 11.25 -6.60
N PHE A 87 4.12 10.25 -7.47
CA PHE A 87 5.26 9.68 -8.16
C PHE A 87 5.85 10.72 -9.12
N TYR A 88 7.17 10.84 -9.13
CA TYR A 88 7.89 11.89 -9.86
C TYR A 88 9.02 11.34 -10.75
N ASN A 89 9.41 10.07 -10.59
CA ASN A 89 10.56 9.49 -11.28
C ASN A 89 10.17 8.88 -12.63
N TYR A 90 9.64 9.72 -13.52
CA TYR A 90 9.34 9.36 -14.90
C TYR A 90 10.58 9.52 -15.79
N THR A 91 10.76 8.61 -16.74
CA THR A 91 11.71 8.78 -17.85
C THR A 91 11.13 9.70 -18.91
N LYS A 92 11.91 9.99 -19.96
CA LYS A 92 11.48 10.86 -21.05
C LYS A 92 10.22 10.30 -21.71
N ASN A 93 9.18 11.12 -21.82
CA ASN A 93 7.95 10.76 -22.52
C ASN A 93 8.28 10.25 -23.93
N SER A 94 7.70 9.11 -24.26
CA SER A 94 7.71 8.55 -25.60
C SER A 94 6.29 8.60 -26.18
N SER A 95 6.18 8.30 -27.46
CA SER A 95 4.90 8.18 -28.15
C SER A 95 4.87 6.85 -28.89
N ILE A 96 3.76 6.14 -28.78
CA ILE A 96 3.54 4.88 -29.48
C ILE A 96 2.36 5.06 -30.43
N PRO A 97 2.54 4.89 -31.75
CA PRO A 97 1.44 4.94 -32.70
C PRO A 97 0.53 3.73 -32.48
N VAL A 98 -0.77 3.95 -32.37
CA VAL A 98 -1.81 2.91 -32.26
C VAL A 98 -2.98 3.31 -33.15
N ASN A 99 -3.26 2.50 -34.17
CA ASN A 99 -4.38 2.70 -35.10
C ASN A 99 -4.51 4.13 -35.66
N GLY A 100 -3.38 4.77 -35.99
CA GLY A 100 -3.34 6.11 -36.59
C GLY A 100 -3.33 7.27 -35.58
N ALA A 101 -3.44 6.99 -34.28
CA ALA A 101 -3.28 7.97 -33.21
C ALA A 101 -1.96 7.75 -32.44
N GLU A 102 -1.38 8.83 -31.93
CA GLU A 102 -0.18 8.79 -31.09
C GLU A 102 -0.59 8.71 -29.61
N GLN A 103 -0.22 7.62 -28.94
CA GLN A 103 -0.40 7.48 -27.48
C GLN A 103 0.87 7.92 -26.76
N ILE A 104 0.77 8.97 -25.94
CA ILE A 104 1.85 9.39 -25.05
C ILE A 104 2.04 8.32 -23.97
N VAL A 105 3.30 7.99 -23.71
CA VAL A 105 3.72 7.04 -22.67
C VAL A 105 4.75 7.72 -21.77
N ALA A 106 4.42 7.82 -20.49
CA ALA A 106 5.35 8.22 -19.44
C ALA A 106 5.76 6.98 -18.66
N GLU A 107 6.98 6.48 -18.89
CA GLU A 107 7.48 5.30 -18.19
C GLU A 107 7.99 5.69 -16.79
N GLY A 108 7.52 5.00 -15.77
CA GLY A 108 8.00 5.13 -14.40
C GLY A 108 8.96 4.01 -14.05
N ILE A 109 10.07 4.35 -13.40
CA ILE A 109 11.09 3.38 -12.96
C ILE A 109 11.09 3.26 -11.44
N ILE A 110 10.91 2.03 -10.96
CA ILE A 110 11.05 1.65 -9.55
C ILE A 110 12.36 0.90 -9.34
N PRO A 111 13.36 1.53 -8.70
CA PRO A 111 14.61 0.86 -8.41
C PRO A 111 14.38 -0.23 -7.34
N ARG A 112 14.78 -1.47 -7.65
CA ARG A 112 14.85 -2.53 -6.64
C ARG A 112 16.27 -2.56 -6.09
N ARG A 113 16.45 -1.96 -4.91
CA ARG A 113 17.71 -2.08 -4.17
C ARG A 113 17.64 -3.37 -3.38
N ILE A 114 18.32 -4.40 -3.88
CA ILE A 114 18.38 -5.71 -3.23
C ILE A 114 19.81 -5.95 -2.76
N ARG A 115 19.97 -6.16 -1.45
CA ARG A 115 21.25 -6.53 -0.82
C ARG A 115 21.11 -7.96 -0.30
N GLY A 116 21.88 -8.90 -0.84
CA GLY A 116 21.88 -10.27 -0.32
C GLY A 116 22.58 -10.37 1.04
N ILE A 117 22.51 -11.55 1.68
CA ILE A 117 23.14 -11.81 3.00
C ILE A 117 24.66 -11.51 2.98
N ARG A 118 25.34 -11.78 1.86
CA ARG A 118 26.79 -11.55 1.69
C ARG A 118 27.17 -10.08 1.44
N GLY A 119 26.21 -9.15 1.48
CA GLY A 119 26.45 -7.72 1.34
C GLY A 119 26.86 -7.25 -0.07
N ARG A 120 27.05 -8.16 -1.03
CA ARG A 120 27.18 -7.78 -2.44
C ARG A 120 25.84 -7.27 -2.94
N MET A 121 25.83 -6.07 -3.52
CA MET A 121 24.72 -5.69 -4.39
C MET A 121 24.73 -6.66 -5.57
N MET A 122 23.57 -7.17 -5.94
CA MET A 122 23.49 -7.93 -7.19
C MET A 122 23.73 -6.92 -8.33
N ASP A 123 24.82 -7.10 -9.06
CA ASP A 123 25.19 -6.26 -10.20
C ASP A 123 24.21 -6.52 -11.35
N GLY A 124 23.16 -5.70 -11.39
CA GLY A 124 22.14 -5.71 -12.42
C GLY A 124 21.13 -4.61 -12.11
N ASN A 125 20.78 -3.80 -13.10
CA ASN A 125 19.74 -2.78 -12.95
C ASN A 125 18.38 -3.49 -12.84
N MET A 126 18.07 -4.06 -11.68
CA MET A 126 16.83 -4.83 -11.40
C MET A 126 15.64 -3.88 -11.23
N ASN A 127 15.43 -2.97 -12.17
CA ASN A 127 14.33 -2.04 -12.07
C ASN A 127 13.03 -2.73 -12.48
N THR A 128 11.93 -2.38 -11.81
CA THR A 128 10.60 -2.65 -12.33
C THR A 128 10.08 -1.38 -12.97
N THR A 129 9.45 -1.51 -14.14
CA THR A 129 8.87 -0.38 -14.87
C THR A 129 7.36 -0.49 -14.96
N PHE A 130 6.73 0.65 -15.19
CA PHE A 130 5.31 0.77 -15.50
C PHE A 130 5.11 1.94 -16.47
N ALA A 131 3.99 1.97 -17.16
CA ALA A 131 3.68 3.01 -18.15
C ALA A 131 2.43 3.76 -17.72
N VAL A 132 2.52 5.08 -17.54
CA VAL A 132 1.35 5.96 -17.44
C VAL A 132 0.95 6.38 -18.84
N LEU A 133 -0.35 6.32 -19.11
CA LEU A 133 -0.99 6.46 -20.41
C LEU A 133 -2.02 7.59 -20.30
N PRO A 134 -1.61 8.86 -20.45
CA PRO A 134 -2.53 9.98 -20.35
C PRO A 134 -3.63 9.90 -21.42
N GLN A 135 -4.87 10.23 -21.05
CA GLN A 135 -6.02 10.22 -21.96
C GLN A 135 -6.14 8.91 -22.76
N LEU A 136 -5.92 7.78 -22.08
CA LEU A 136 -6.08 6.45 -22.67
C LEU A 136 -7.55 6.22 -23.08
N VAL A 137 -8.49 6.78 -22.34
CA VAL A 137 -9.92 6.76 -22.68
C VAL A 137 -10.43 8.20 -22.72
N ASP A 138 -11.25 8.54 -23.70
CA ASP A 138 -11.87 9.85 -23.81
C ASP A 138 -12.89 10.11 -22.69
N GLU A 139 -13.11 11.38 -22.38
CA GLU A 139 -13.96 11.80 -21.28
C GLU A 139 -15.45 11.42 -21.48
N GLU A 140 -15.94 11.46 -22.73
CA GLU A 140 -17.33 11.10 -23.05
C GLU A 140 -17.63 9.64 -22.71
N THR A 141 -16.74 8.73 -23.09
CA THR A 141 -16.84 7.31 -22.74
C THR A 141 -16.82 7.10 -21.23
N ILE A 142 -15.93 7.81 -20.51
CA ILE A 142 -15.83 7.72 -19.04
C ILE A 142 -17.10 8.23 -18.36
N GLU A 143 -17.67 9.35 -18.82
CA GLU A 143 -18.92 9.90 -18.30
C GLU A 143 -20.10 8.96 -18.54
N ALA A 144 -20.22 8.41 -19.76
CA ALA A 144 -21.23 7.41 -20.08
C ALA A 144 -21.12 6.16 -19.19
N MET A 145 -19.89 5.68 -18.91
CA MET A 145 -19.68 4.58 -17.96
C MET A 145 -20.15 4.95 -16.55
N LEU A 146 -19.78 6.13 -16.05
CA LEU A 146 -20.17 6.59 -14.70
C LEU A 146 -21.67 6.78 -14.56
N ASP A 147 -22.36 7.26 -15.60
CA ASP A 147 -23.82 7.39 -15.60
C ASP A 147 -24.51 6.03 -15.45
N LEU A 148 -24.02 5.02 -16.18
CA LEU A 148 -24.51 3.65 -16.03
C LEU A 148 -24.27 3.10 -14.61
N LEU A 149 -23.07 3.32 -14.06
CA LEU A 149 -22.67 2.77 -12.76
C LEU A 149 -23.33 3.47 -11.56
N ASN A 150 -23.73 4.72 -11.71
CA ASN A 150 -24.48 5.47 -10.70
C ASN A 150 -25.99 5.38 -10.89
N SER A 151 -26.46 4.79 -12.00
CA SER A 151 -27.88 4.58 -12.22
C SER A 151 -28.47 3.61 -11.19
N PRO A 152 -29.77 3.74 -10.85
CA PRO A 152 -30.48 2.76 -10.03
C PRO A 152 -30.42 1.33 -10.60
N ASP A 153 -30.28 1.21 -11.92
CA ASP A 153 -30.22 -0.05 -12.66
C ASP A 153 -28.87 -0.77 -12.49
N ALA A 154 -27.83 -0.10 -11.95
CA ALA A 154 -26.53 -0.72 -11.71
C ALA A 154 -26.61 -1.89 -10.71
N GLY A 155 -27.60 -1.85 -9.81
CA GLY A 155 -27.76 -2.83 -8.74
C GLY A 155 -26.63 -2.78 -7.70
N PRO A 156 -26.62 -3.73 -6.74
CA PRO A 156 -25.55 -3.80 -5.76
C PRO A 156 -24.24 -4.26 -6.40
N PHE A 157 -23.14 -3.70 -5.93
CA PHE A 157 -21.79 -4.17 -6.25
C PHE A 157 -21.46 -5.39 -5.41
N ASP A 158 -20.52 -6.21 -5.87
CA ASP A 158 -20.03 -7.33 -5.08
C ASP A 158 -19.25 -6.81 -3.87
N GLU A 159 -19.55 -7.38 -2.70
CA GLU A 159 -18.93 -7.06 -1.41
C GLU A 159 -18.15 -8.26 -0.85
N ASP A 160 -17.84 -9.22 -1.71
CA ASP A 160 -17.11 -10.43 -1.33
C ASP A 160 -15.71 -10.09 -0.78
N PRO A 161 -15.16 -10.93 0.11
CA PRO A 161 -13.83 -10.72 0.61
C PRO A 161 -12.81 -10.82 -0.52
N ASP A 162 -11.99 -9.79 -0.65
CA ASP A 162 -10.89 -9.75 -1.58
C ASP A 162 -9.78 -10.72 -1.18
N THR A 163 -9.20 -11.43 -2.15
CA THR A 163 -8.17 -12.44 -1.91
C THR A 163 -6.83 -11.86 -1.45
N VAL A 164 -6.62 -10.54 -1.57
CA VAL A 164 -5.39 -9.87 -1.15
C VAL A 164 -5.39 -9.49 0.33
N ASP A 165 -6.53 -9.02 0.87
CA ASP A 165 -6.61 -8.44 2.22
C ASP A 165 -7.91 -8.76 3.00
N GLY A 166 -8.80 -9.58 2.43
CA GLY A 166 -10.04 -10.02 3.07
C GLY A 166 -11.05 -8.90 3.31
N MET A 167 -10.90 -7.75 2.64
CA MET A 167 -11.83 -6.62 2.70
C MET A 167 -12.88 -6.74 1.59
N PRO A 168 -14.12 -6.23 1.79
CA PRO A 168 -15.13 -6.19 0.73
C PRO A 168 -14.64 -5.51 -0.55
N THR A 169 -14.95 -6.07 -1.72
CA THR A 169 -14.40 -5.57 -2.99
C THR A 169 -15.02 -4.27 -3.48
N TYR A 170 -16.34 -4.11 -3.39
CA TYR A 170 -17.11 -3.05 -4.04
C TYR A 170 -16.81 -2.98 -5.55
N GLU A 171 -16.98 -4.12 -6.21
CA GLU A 171 -16.65 -4.28 -7.62
C GLU A 171 -17.76 -4.96 -8.43
N ILE A 172 -17.63 -4.86 -9.76
CA ILE A 172 -18.45 -5.60 -10.71
C ILE A 172 -17.58 -5.99 -11.90
N PHE A 173 -17.69 -7.24 -12.32
CA PHE A 173 -17.05 -7.70 -13.56
C PHE A 173 -17.90 -7.33 -14.78
N ILE A 174 -17.28 -6.69 -15.76
CA ILE A 174 -17.83 -6.48 -17.10
C ILE A 174 -17.67 -7.76 -17.94
N ASN A 175 -16.47 -8.35 -17.88
CA ASN A 175 -16.12 -9.56 -18.60
C ASN A 175 -15.18 -10.47 -17.78
N THR A 176 -15.44 -11.78 -17.83
CA THR A 176 -14.56 -12.86 -17.37
C THR A 176 -14.78 -14.08 -18.25
N PRO A 177 -13.81 -15.02 -18.33
CA PRO A 177 -13.98 -16.25 -19.13
C PRO A 177 -15.17 -17.11 -18.67
N GLU A 178 -15.64 -16.94 -17.43
CA GLU A 178 -16.76 -17.68 -16.86
C GLU A 178 -18.12 -17.08 -17.19
N LEU A 179 -18.22 -15.74 -17.33
CA LEU A 179 -19.48 -15.07 -17.69
C LEU A 179 -19.97 -15.52 -19.07
N ASP A 180 -19.04 -15.86 -19.97
CA ASP A 180 -19.34 -16.36 -21.32
C ASP A 180 -19.80 -17.83 -21.34
N LYS A 181 -19.56 -18.59 -20.27
CA LYS A 181 -19.82 -20.04 -20.20
C LYS A 181 -21.19 -20.42 -19.61
N ASN A 182 -22.18 -19.51 -19.63
CA ASN A 182 -23.53 -19.73 -19.10
C ASN A 182 -23.54 -20.39 -17.70
N GLY A 183 -22.68 -19.93 -16.79
CA GLY A 183 -22.66 -20.34 -15.38
C GLY A 183 -22.24 -21.80 -15.09
N GLY A 184 -21.72 -22.53 -16.09
CA GLY A 184 -21.41 -23.96 -15.96
C GLY A 184 -20.12 -24.33 -15.23
N SER A 185 -19.21 -23.37 -14.97
CA SER A 185 -17.92 -23.65 -14.32
C SER A 185 -17.74 -22.77 -13.07
N LYS A 186 -17.84 -23.39 -11.90
CA LYS A 186 -17.53 -22.77 -10.60
C LYS A 186 -16.01 -22.68 -10.45
N THR A 187 -15.40 -21.56 -10.82
CA THR A 187 -13.97 -21.30 -10.59
C THR A 187 -13.78 -20.28 -9.47
N GLU A 188 -12.53 -20.15 -9.00
CA GLU A 188 -12.13 -19.26 -7.89
C GLU A 188 -12.38 -17.75 -8.15
N THR A 189 -12.65 -17.36 -9.40
CA THR A 189 -12.81 -15.96 -9.84
C THR A 189 -14.25 -15.47 -9.85
N MET A 190 -15.25 -16.38 -9.85
CA MET A 190 -16.66 -15.99 -9.79
C MET A 190 -17.01 -15.42 -8.41
N LYS A 191 -17.61 -14.22 -8.41
CA LYS A 191 -18.10 -13.54 -7.20
C LYS A 191 -19.43 -14.13 -6.74
N THR A 192 -19.72 -14.04 -5.44
CA THR A 192 -20.94 -14.64 -4.88
C THR A 192 -22.21 -14.04 -5.48
N GLY A 193 -22.17 -12.75 -5.83
CA GLY A 193 -23.24 -12.10 -6.57
C GLY A 193 -23.50 -12.77 -7.92
N ASP A 194 -22.45 -13.12 -8.67
CA ASP A 194 -22.56 -13.78 -9.97
C ASP A 194 -22.83 -15.28 -9.88
N LEU A 195 -22.63 -15.89 -8.71
CA LEU A 195 -23.10 -17.25 -8.41
C LEU A 195 -24.62 -17.31 -8.18
N ASN A 196 -25.28 -16.19 -7.90
CA ASN A 196 -26.73 -16.11 -7.77
C ASN A 196 -27.37 -15.86 -9.15
N PRO A 197 -28.17 -16.80 -9.70
CA PRO A 197 -28.78 -16.65 -11.03
C PRO A 197 -29.66 -15.40 -11.18
N GLU A 198 -30.34 -14.97 -10.12
CA GLU A 198 -31.22 -13.80 -10.17
C GLU A 198 -30.43 -12.49 -10.27
N ILE A 199 -29.34 -12.38 -9.50
CA ILE A 199 -28.45 -11.21 -9.54
C ILE A 199 -27.70 -11.19 -10.89
N LEU A 200 -27.22 -12.35 -11.34
CA LEU A 200 -26.55 -12.51 -12.63
C LEU A 200 -27.46 -12.03 -13.77
N GLU A 201 -28.72 -12.44 -13.80
CA GLU A 201 -29.70 -12.02 -14.82
C GLU A 201 -29.95 -10.51 -14.78
N LYS A 202 -30.15 -9.94 -13.58
CA LYS A 202 -30.35 -8.49 -13.39
C LYS A 202 -29.16 -7.65 -13.85
N ARG A 203 -27.93 -8.17 -13.78
CA ARG A 203 -26.71 -7.47 -14.21
C ARG A 203 -26.45 -7.56 -15.71
N LYS A 204 -27.09 -8.47 -16.46
CA LYS A 204 -26.84 -8.65 -17.91
C LYS A 204 -27.02 -7.35 -18.71
N PRO A 205 -28.10 -6.55 -18.53
CA PRO A 205 -28.28 -5.32 -19.30
C PRO A 205 -27.19 -4.28 -19.03
N LEU A 206 -26.81 -4.10 -17.75
CA LEU A 206 -25.73 -3.19 -17.37
C LEU A 206 -24.41 -3.61 -18.03
N ARG A 207 -24.07 -4.91 -17.95
CA ARG A 207 -22.86 -5.46 -18.57
C ARG A 207 -22.84 -5.28 -20.08
N ALA A 208 -23.98 -5.47 -20.74
CA ALA A 208 -24.09 -5.26 -22.18
C ALA A 208 -23.79 -3.79 -22.55
N LYS A 209 -24.41 -2.83 -21.87
CA LYS A 209 -24.16 -1.39 -22.09
C LYS A 209 -22.71 -1.00 -21.77
N LEU A 210 -22.13 -1.55 -20.70
CA LEU A 210 -20.72 -1.32 -20.38
C LEU A 210 -19.79 -1.91 -21.45
N ARG A 211 -20.11 -3.07 -22.03
CA ARG A 211 -19.34 -3.67 -23.12
C ARG A 211 -19.43 -2.86 -24.41
N GLU A 212 -20.58 -2.28 -24.73
CA GLU A 212 -20.73 -1.38 -25.88
C GLU A 212 -19.77 -0.20 -25.81
N LEU A 213 -19.52 0.34 -24.60
CA LEU A 213 -18.55 1.42 -24.37
C LEU A 213 -17.11 0.92 -24.29
N THR A 214 -16.86 -0.22 -23.64
CA THR A 214 -15.50 -0.66 -23.30
C THR A 214 -14.82 -1.47 -24.39
N GLN A 215 -15.58 -2.24 -25.19
CA GLN A 215 -15.01 -3.14 -26.20
C GLN A 215 -14.27 -2.39 -27.33
N PRO A 216 -14.80 -1.29 -27.90
CA PRO A 216 -14.06 -0.52 -28.91
C PRO A 216 -12.73 0.01 -28.37
N VAL A 217 -12.73 0.52 -27.14
CA VAL A 217 -11.51 1.00 -26.45
C VAL A 217 -10.48 -0.11 -26.29
N LEU A 218 -10.93 -1.33 -25.96
CA LEU A 218 -10.05 -2.50 -25.83
C LEU A 218 -9.44 -2.92 -27.17
N ASP A 219 -10.26 -3.04 -28.20
CA ASP A 219 -9.84 -3.58 -29.49
C ASP A 219 -9.00 -2.59 -30.29
N GLU A 220 -9.38 -1.31 -30.26
CA GLU A 220 -8.77 -0.28 -31.10
C GLU A 220 -7.59 0.42 -30.42
N LYS A 221 -7.52 0.42 -29.08
CA LYS A 221 -6.50 1.21 -28.36
C LYS A 221 -5.72 0.40 -27.34
N VAL A 222 -6.36 -0.15 -26.32
CA VAL A 222 -5.65 -0.74 -25.17
C VAL A 222 -4.90 -2.01 -25.55
N THR A 223 -5.54 -2.97 -26.23
CA THR A 223 -4.91 -4.26 -26.55
C THR A 223 -3.73 -4.10 -27.52
N PRO A 224 -3.85 -3.35 -28.64
CA PRO A 224 -2.70 -3.10 -29.52
C PRO A 224 -1.56 -2.36 -28.81
N LEU A 225 -1.87 -1.41 -27.92
CA LEU A 225 -0.89 -0.67 -27.14
C LEU A 225 -0.14 -1.58 -26.17
N VAL A 226 -0.84 -2.44 -25.42
CA VAL A 226 -0.25 -3.40 -24.48
C VAL A 226 0.73 -4.34 -25.19
N LYS A 227 0.36 -4.84 -26.38
CA LYS A 227 1.25 -5.68 -27.20
C LYS A 227 2.53 -4.95 -27.63
N LYS A 228 2.45 -3.64 -27.88
CA LYS A 228 3.60 -2.78 -28.22
C LYS A 228 4.45 -2.38 -27.02
N LEU A 229 3.83 -2.21 -25.86
CA LEU A 229 4.53 -1.89 -24.60
C LEU A 229 5.32 -3.09 -24.06
N TYR A 230 4.81 -4.31 -24.27
CA TYR A 230 5.38 -5.53 -23.68
C TYR A 230 5.68 -6.63 -24.72
N PRO A 231 6.44 -6.34 -25.80
CA PRO A 231 6.75 -7.31 -26.85
C PRO A 231 7.64 -8.46 -26.33
N GLU A 232 8.27 -8.28 -25.17
CA GLU A 232 9.11 -9.29 -24.54
C GLU A 232 8.32 -10.39 -23.82
N VAL A 233 7.00 -10.23 -23.64
CA VAL A 233 6.12 -11.26 -23.05
C VAL A 233 4.86 -11.56 -23.86
N CYS A 234 4.40 -10.65 -24.71
CA CYS A 234 3.28 -10.90 -25.60
C CYS A 234 3.70 -11.66 -26.87
N GLY A 235 2.86 -12.57 -27.37
CA GLY A 235 3.06 -13.23 -28.67
C GLY A 235 4.18 -14.28 -28.70
N LYS A 236 4.43 -14.99 -27.59
CA LYS A 236 5.57 -15.91 -27.45
C LYS A 236 5.41 -17.30 -28.07
N GLY A 237 4.32 -17.54 -28.79
CA GLY A 237 4.08 -18.81 -29.45
C GLY A 237 2.66 -18.94 -29.96
N PRO A 238 2.34 -20.07 -30.62
CA PRO A 238 0.97 -20.39 -31.00
C PRO A 238 0.10 -20.41 -29.74
N ASP A 239 -1.04 -19.71 -29.79
CA ASP A 239 -1.98 -19.49 -28.68
C ASP A 239 -1.51 -18.59 -27.52
N ARG A 240 -0.35 -17.93 -27.61
CA ARG A 240 0.22 -17.11 -26.51
C ARG A 240 0.20 -15.61 -26.80
N GLU A 241 -0.99 -15.08 -27.01
CA GLU A 241 -1.23 -13.64 -27.18
C GLU A 241 -1.61 -12.99 -25.85
N CYS A 242 -1.24 -11.72 -25.67
CA CYS A 242 -1.76 -10.92 -24.56
C CYS A 242 -3.23 -10.56 -24.85
N THR A 243 -4.14 -11.16 -24.09
CA THR A 243 -5.60 -10.99 -24.26
C THR A 243 -6.21 -10.47 -22.96
N PRO A 244 -7.08 -9.43 -22.99
CA PRO A 244 -7.73 -8.88 -21.81
C PRO A 244 -8.83 -9.82 -21.29
N CYS A 245 -8.43 -10.84 -20.53
CA CYS A 245 -9.31 -11.91 -20.09
C CYS A 245 -10.28 -11.50 -18.98
N PHE A 246 -9.91 -10.52 -18.17
CA PHE A 246 -10.78 -10.00 -17.12
C PHE A 246 -10.90 -8.49 -17.28
N SER A 247 -12.13 -8.01 -17.12
CA SER A 247 -12.47 -6.59 -17.12
C SER A 247 -13.43 -6.34 -15.97
N LEU A 248 -13.03 -5.51 -15.01
CA LEU A 248 -13.82 -5.22 -13.82
C LEU A 248 -13.74 -3.75 -13.45
N ILE A 249 -14.77 -3.27 -12.77
CA ILE A 249 -14.82 -1.92 -12.23
C ILE A 249 -14.90 -2.00 -10.72
N ARG A 250 -14.04 -1.26 -10.04
CA ARG A 250 -13.98 -1.19 -8.57
C ARG A 250 -14.02 0.26 -8.11
N ARG A 251 -14.74 0.53 -7.01
CA ARG A 251 -14.80 1.87 -6.41
C ARG A 251 -14.23 1.92 -4.99
N TYR A 252 -13.85 3.13 -4.58
CA TYR A 252 -13.33 3.44 -3.26
C TYR A 252 -13.99 4.72 -2.73
N ARG A 253 -14.60 4.67 -1.54
CA ARG A 253 -15.36 5.79 -0.93
C ARG A 253 -15.14 5.85 0.59
N ARG A 254 -15.36 7.01 1.21
CA ARG A 254 -15.14 7.26 2.66
C ARG A 254 -15.77 6.23 3.60
N PHE A 255 -16.98 5.76 3.31
CA PHE A 255 -17.72 4.80 4.14
C PHE A 255 -17.72 3.37 3.59
N GLU A 256 -16.96 3.13 2.53
CA GLU A 256 -16.73 1.82 1.92
C GLU A 256 -15.23 1.51 2.03
N ARG A 257 -14.72 0.63 1.16
CA ARG A 257 -13.30 0.36 1.06
C ARG A 257 -12.54 1.60 0.57
N GLN A 258 -11.41 1.90 1.22
CA GLN A 258 -10.48 2.97 0.78
C GLN A 258 -9.06 2.46 0.56
N SER A 259 -8.81 1.17 0.70
CA SER A 259 -7.48 0.61 0.52
C SER A 259 -7.50 -0.79 -0.05
N HIS A 260 -6.47 -1.11 -0.81
CA HIS A 260 -6.12 -2.43 -1.27
C HIS A 260 -4.66 -2.66 -0.92
N ALA A 261 -4.36 -3.72 -0.17
CA ALA A 261 -3.02 -3.94 0.36
C ALA A 261 -1.97 -4.11 -0.75
N THR A 262 -0.71 -3.86 -0.40
CA THR A 262 0.40 -3.94 -1.34
C THR A 262 0.60 -5.40 -1.80
N HIS A 263 0.60 -5.65 -3.11
CA HIS A 263 0.70 -6.99 -3.68
C HIS A 263 1.35 -6.99 -5.07
N TYR A 264 1.59 -8.21 -5.56
CA TYR A 264 1.95 -8.50 -6.95
C TYR A 264 0.75 -9.16 -7.61
N ASP A 265 0.58 -9.00 -8.92
CA ASP A 265 -0.54 -9.63 -9.60
C ASP A 265 -0.27 -11.12 -9.82
N GLY A 266 -1.01 -11.96 -9.10
CA GLY A 266 -0.99 -13.39 -9.27
C GLY A 266 -1.74 -13.85 -10.51
N HIS A 267 -2.79 -13.16 -10.93
CA HIS A 267 -3.71 -13.65 -11.97
C HIS A 267 -3.54 -12.99 -13.35
N ALA A 268 -2.67 -11.98 -13.44
CA ALA A 268 -2.44 -11.20 -14.67
C ALA A 268 -0.97 -11.26 -15.07
N LEU A 269 -0.69 -11.39 -16.36
CA LEU A 269 0.64 -11.17 -16.90
C LEU A 269 0.94 -9.67 -16.95
N ILE A 270 -0.07 -8.91 -17.42
CA ILE A 270 -0.07 -7.46 -17.50
C ILE A 270 -1.41 -6.96 -16.95
N THR A 271 -1.37 -5.90 -16.16
CA THR A 271 -2.54 -5.22 -15.63
C THR A 271 -2.59 -3.82 -16.20
N VAL A 272 -3.79 -3.40 -16.64
CA VAL A 272 -4.07 -2.01 -17.00
C VAL A 272 -5.15 -1.47 -16.06
N VAL A 273 -4.88 -0.34 -15.42
CA VAL A 273 -5.83 0.34 -14.53
C VAL A 273 -6.12 1.73 -15.08
N ILE A 274 -7.37 1.97 -15.46
CA ILE A 274 -7.87 3.24 -15.98
C ILE A 274 -8.64 3.96 -14.87
N SER A 275 -8.32 5.22 -14.63
CA SER A 275 -9.06 6.05 -13.67
C SER A 275 -10.32 6.61 -14.31
N LEU A 276 -11.47 6.48 -13.62
CA LEU A 276 -12.71 7.15 -14.04
C LEU A 276 -12.93 8.47 -13.30
N LYS A 277 -11.97 8.93 -12.48
CA LYS A 277 -12.10 10.12 -11.60
C LYS A 277 -10.84 10.97 -11.64
N ASP A 278 -10.96 12.22 -11.21
CA ASP A 278 -9.88 13.20 -11.25
C ASP A 278 -9.04 13.20 -9.98
N TYR A 279 -7.72 13.05 -10.15
CA TYR A 279 -6.78 13.20 -9.05
C TYR A 279 -6.77 14.64 -8.53
N GLY A 280 -6.78 14.81 -7.21
CA GLY A 280 -6.76 16.11 -6.54
C GLY A 280 -8.12 16.82 -6.47
N LYS A 281 -9.11 16.40 -7.27
CA LYS A 281 -10.48 16.92 -7.24
C LYS A 281 -11.46 15.95 -6.59
N ASP A 282 -11.47 14.70 -7.04
CA ASP A 282 -12.40 13.66 -6.54
C ASP A 282 -11.74 12.79 -5.46
N TYR A 283 -10.41 12.64 -5.51
CA TYR A 283 -9.67 11.83 -4.54
C TYR A 283 -8.22 12.32 -4.34
N ARG A 284 -7.64 11.93 -3.19
CA ARG A 284 -6.21 12.02 -2.90
C ARG A 284 -5.62 10.63 -2.69
N GLY A 285 -4.34 10.46 -2.99
CA GLY A 285 -3.69 9.14 -3.01
C GLY A 285 -4.08 8.35 -4.27
N GLY A 286 -4.71 7.20 -4.11
CA GLY A 286 -5.10 6.32 -5.23
C GLY A 286 -4.17 5.12 -5.39
N LEU A 287 -3.89 4.72 -6.63
CA LEU A 287 -2.94 3.66 -6.92
C LEU A 287 -1.54 4.13 -6.56
N TYR A 288 -0.81 3.29 -5.84
CA TYR A 288 0.59 3.53 -5.53
C TYR A 288 1.44 2.37 -5.97
N VAL A 289 2.68 2.70 -6.31
CA VAL A 289 3.76 1.76 -6.53
C VAL A 289 4.67 1.77 -5.31
N ALA A 290 5.22 0.61 -4.97
CA ALA A 290 6.13 0.46 -3.86
C ALA A 290 7.48 -0.07 -4.34
N ASN A 291 8.55 0.49 -3.79
CA ASN A 291 9.89 -0.06 -3.98
C ASN A 291 10.16 -1.18 -2.97
N THR A 292 11.35 -1.78 -3.03
CA THR A 292 11.75 -2.82 -2.08
C THR A 292 11.73 -2.32 -0.63
N GLU A 293 12.01 -1.03 -0.39
CA GLU A 293 11.95 -0.36 0.93
C GLU A 293 10.53 -0.04 1.43
N SER A 294 9.50 -0.58 0.76
CA SER A 294 8.08 -0.40 1.09
C SER A 294 7.63 1.07 1.10
N ARG A 295 8.39 1.97 0.44
CA ARG A 295 8.00 3.37 0.24
C ARG A 295 6.95 3.44 -0.85
N ARG A 296 5.81 4.03 -0.51
CA ARG A 296 4.66 4.18 -1.42
C ARG A 296 4.74 5.52 -2.13
N GLN A 297 4.63 5.48 -3.46
CA GLN A 297 4.52 6.67 -4.30
C GLN A 297 3.26 6.56 -5.14
N TYR A 298 2.41 7.58 -5.12
CA TYR A 298 1.08 7.55 -5.72
C TYR A 298 1.13 8.00 -7.17
N VAL A 299 0.55 7.20 -8.06
CA VAL A 299 0.42 7.55 -9.47
C VAL A 299 -0.82 8.43 -9.61
N ALA A 300 -0.61 9.73 -9.88
CA ALA A 300 -1.68 10.69 -10.10
C ALA A 300 -2.33 10.42 -11.45
N LEU A 301 -3.59 9.98 -11.45
CA LEU A 301 -4.35 9.65 -12.65
C LEU A 301 -5.62 10.50 -12.70
N ASN A 302 -5.75 11.33 -13.72
CA ASN A 302 -7.00 12.02 -14.00
C ASN A 302 -7.99 11.07 -14.69
N ARG A 303 -9.23 11.51 -14.87
CA ARG A 303 -10.21 10.75 -15.64
C ARG A 303 -9.64 10.40 -17.02
N GLY A 304 -9.82 9.16 -17.45
CA GLY A 304 -9.31 8.66 -18.73
C GLY A 304 -7.82 8.28 -18.74
N ASP A 305 -7.02 8.66 -17.73
CA ASP A 305 -5.63 8.24 -17.63
C ASP A 305 -5.54 6.75 -17.25
N GLY A 306 -4.64 6.04 -17.91
CA GLY A 306 -4.33 4.63 -17.63
C GLY A 306 -2.95 4.43 -17.00
N VAL A 307 -2.77 3.33 -16.31
CA VAL A 307 -1.45 2.78 -15.99
C VAL A 307 -1.39 1.32 -16.41
N ALA A 308 -0.33 0.94 -17.15
CA ALA A 308 -0.05 -0.43 -17.53
C ALA A 308 1.21 -0.92 -16.81
N HIS A 309 1.18 -2.15 -16.28
CA HIS A 309 2.34 -2.77 -15.65
C HIS A 309 2.31 -4.29 -15.71
N ARG A 310 3.48 -4.89 -15.54
CA ARG A 310 3.62 -6.35 -15.41
C ARG A 310 3.31 -6.83 -13.99
N SER A 311 3.07 -8.13 -13.83
CA SER A 311 2.77 -8.75 -12.54
C SER A 311 3.82 -8.60 -11.45
N ASN A 312 5.07 -8.31 -11.82
CA ASN A 312 6.16 -8.09 -10.88
C ASN A 312 6.23 -6.66 -10.30
N LEU A 313 5.28 -5.78 -10.64
CA LEU A 313 5.18 -4.47 -10.00
C LEU A 313 4.49 -4.61 -8.65
N LEU A 314 5.20 -4.23 -7.60
CA LEU A 314 4.66 -4.14 -6.26
C LEU A 314 3.80 -2.88 -6.17
N HIS A 315 2.50 -3.04 -5.96
CA HIS A 315 1.56 -1.92 -6.00
C HIS A 315 0.36 -2.15 -5.08
N GLY A 316 -0.47 -1.13 -4.90
CA GLY A 316 -1.72 -1.24 -4.15
C GLY A 316 -2.55 0.03 -4.30
N VAL A 317 -3.59 0.18 -3.47
CA VAL A 317 -4.45 1.36 -3.47
C VAL A 317 -4.60 1.91 -2.06
N LYS A 318 -4.48 3.23 -1.89
CA LYS A 318 -4.93 3.92 -0.68
C LYS A 318 -5.51 5.28 -1.06
N VAL A 319 -6.82 5.41 -0.87
CA VAL A 319 -7.54 6.67 -1.01
C VAL A 319 -7.59 7.36 0.34
N PHE A 320 -7.33 8.66 0.32
CA PHE A 320 -7.43 9.54 1.47
C PHE A 320 -8.63 10.46 1.27
N ASP A 321 -9.28 10.77 2.38
CA ASP A 321 -10.34 11.76 2.41
C ASP A 321 -9.82 13.12 1.89
N LEU A 322 -10.63 13.77 1.05
CA LEU A 322 -10.40 15.15 0.62
C LEU A 322 -10.39 16.07 1.85
N LYS A 323 -9.48 17.05 1.86
CA LYS A 323 -9.32 17.98 2.99
C LYS A 323 -10.57 18.86 3.18
N ASP A 324 -11.11 19.38 2.07
CA ASP A 324 -12.19 20.37 2.11
C ASP A 324 -13.59 19.74 2.05
N ASN A 325 -13.71 18.54 1.47
CA ASN A 325 -14.99 17.85 1.33
C ASN A 325 -14.84 16.32 1.39
N PRO A 326 -14.54 15.79 2.59
CA PRO A 326 -14.23 14.37 2.72
C PRO A 326 -15.38 13.44 2.31
N ASP A 327 -16.65 13.86 2.40
CA ASP A 327 -17.81 13.06 1.99
C ASP A 327 -17.95 12.89 0.47
N LYS A 328 -17.30 13.75 -0.32
CA LYS A 328 -17.23 13.60 -1.79
C LYS A 328 -16.08 12.71 -2.26
N THR A 329 -15.26 12.20 -1.33
CA THR A 329 -14.09 11.39 -1.68
C THR A 329 -14.50 10.12 -2.39
N GLU A 330 -14.08 10.00 -3.64
CA GLU A 330 -14.44 8.87 -4.47
C GLU A 330 -13.38 8.61 -5.55
N ARG A 331 -13.02 7.33 -5.71
CA ARG A 331 -12.19 6.86 -6.82
C ARG A 331 -12.84 5.65 -7.47
N TRP A 332 -12.81 5.61 -8.80
CA TRP A 332 -13.23 4.46 -9.59
C TRP A 332 -12.08 4.01 -10.48
N SER A 333 -11.93 2.69 -10.60
CA SER A 333 -10.91 2.07 -11.43
C SER A 333 -11.55 1.03 -12.34
N TRP A 334 -11.36 1.19 -13.64
CA TRP A 334 -11.57 0.13 -14.62
C TRP A 334 -10.27 -0.65 -14.77
N ILE A 335 -10.30 -1.93 -14.41
CA ILE A 335 -9.13 -2.79 -14.28
C ILE A 335 -9.24 -3.92 -15.30
N LEU A 336 -8.14 -4.13 -16.01
CA LEU A 336 -7.99 -5.14 -17.05
C LEU A 336 -6.85 -6.07 -16.67
N TRP A 337 -7.10 -7.38 -16.70
CA TRP A 337 -6.06 -8.39 -16.52
C TRP A 337 -5.83 -9.15 -17.81
N PHE A 338 -4.63 -9.00 -18.35
CA PHE A 338 -4.19 -9.72 -19.53
C PHE A 338 -3.56 -11.04 -19.14
N LYS A 339 -3.94 -12.13 -19.83
CA LYS A 339 -3.21 -13.40 -19.79
C LYS A 339 -2.47 -13.63 -21.11
N ASP A 340 -1.47 -14.49 -21.10
CA ASP A 340 -0.77 -15.00 -22.29
C ASP A 340 -1.52 -16.16 -22.93
N SER A 341 -2.75 -15.90 -23.34
CA SER A 341 -3.67 -16.89 -23.91
C SER A 341 -4.55 -16.23 -24.96
N THR A 342 -4.64 -16.79 -26.17
CA THR A 342 -5.55 -16.29 -27.22
C THR A 342 -7.02 -16.42 -26.85
N THR A 343 -7.38 -17.44 -26.05
CA THR A 343 -8.78 -17.75 -25.71
C THR A 343 -9.13 -17.49 -24.25
N CYS A 344 -8.15 -17.10 -23.43
CA CYS A 344 -8.28 -17.00 -21.96
C CYS A 344 -8.55 -18.34 -21.24
N GLU A 345 -8.63 -19.46 -21.95
CA GLU A 345 -8.92 -20.77 -21.35
C GLU A 345 -7.65 -21.49 -20.89
N LYS A 346 -6.57 -21.38 -21.66
CA LYS A 346 -5.27 -21.96 -21.31
C LYS A 346 -4.56 -21.02 -20.33
N ASP A 347 -4.11 -21.57 -19.20
CA ASP A 347 -3.33 -20.84 -18.20
C ASP A 347 -1.87 -21.28 -18.24
N TYR A 348 -0.99 -20.39 -18.70
CA TYR A 348 0.45 -20.60 -18.72
C TYR A 348 1.16 -19.87 -17.57
N GLY A 349 0.39 -19.38 -16.59
CA GLY A 349 0.89 -18.62 -15.45
C GLY A 349 1.89 -19.38 -14.59
N TYR A 350 1.89 -20.72 -14.65
CA TYR A 350 2.87 -21.56 -13.97
C TYR A 350 4.30 -21.44 -14.55
N GLU A 351 4.47 -20.91 -15.76
CA GLU A 351 5.77 -20.70 -16.41
C GLU A 351 6.36 -19.32 -16.12
N TRP A 352 5.52 -18.36 -15.71
CA TRP A 352 5.95 -16.99 -15.48
C TRP A 352 7.04 -16.95 -14.41
N PHE A 353 8.05 -16.12 -14.66
CA PHE A 353 9.23 -15.91 -13.79
C PHE A 353 10.20 -17.09 -13.67
N GLU A 354 9.93 -18.27 -14.26
CA GLU A 354 10.81 -19.44 -14.13
C GLU A 354 12.25 -19.12 -14.58
N GLN A 355 12.39 -18.51 -15.76
CA GLN A 355 13.72 -18.23 -16.33
C GLN A 355 14.52 -17.25 -15.47
N CYS A 356 13.92 -16.13 -15.05
CA CYS A 356 14.63 -15.17 -14.19
C CYS A 356 14.87 -15.72 -12.77
N ALA A 357 14.00 -16.60 -12.26
CA ALA A 357 14.23 -17.29 -11.00
C ALA A 357 15.45 -18.24 -11.08
N LYS A 358 15.59 -18.97 -12.20
CA LYS A 358 16.77 -19.80 -12.50
C LYS A 358 18.04 -18.96 -12.64
N SER A 359 17.94 -17.75 -13.22
CA SER A 359 19.03 -16.79 -13.31
C SER A 359 19.39 -16.11 -11.98
N GLY A 360 18.63 -16.36 -10.91
CA GLY A 360 18.96 -15.88 -9.56
C GLY A 360 18.27 -14.59 -9.13
N ASP A 361 17.29 -14.05 -9.88
CA ASP A 361 16.53 -12.87 -9.42
C ASP A 361 15.68 -13.24 -8.20
N PRO A 362 15.88 -12.60 -7.03
CA PRO A 362 15.20 -12.97 -5.79
C PRO A 362 13.68 -12.73 -5.80
N THR A 363 13.22 -11.66 -6.46
CA THR A 363 11.77 -11.41 -6.58
C THR A 363 11.16 -12.40 -7.57
N CYS A 364 11.84 -12.74 -8.66
CA CYS A 364 11.36 -13.82 -9.54
C CYS A 364 11.29 -15.16 -8.81
N GLN A 365 12.25 -15.49 -7.94
CA GLN A 365 12.19 -16.70 -7.12
C GLN A 365 10.97 -16.69 -6.19
N LEU A 366 10.69 -15.56 -5.52
CA LEU A 366 9.48 -15.38 -4.71
C LEU A 366 8.20 -15.53 -5.54
N LEU A 367 8.13 -14.87 -6.70
CA LEU A 367 6.95 -14.89 -7.56
C LEU A 367 6.73 -16.27 -8.17
N TYR A 368 7.78 -16.90 -8.68
CA TYR A 368 7.71 -18.26 -9.22
C TYR A 368 7.29 -19.27 -8.15
N ALA A 369 7.70 -19.08 -6.88
CA ALA A 369 7.24 -19.94 -5.79
C ALA A 369 5.70 -19.92 -5.63
N THR A 370 5.02 -18.80 -5.93
CA THR A 370 3.54 -18.74 -5.92
C THR A 370 2.88 -19.49 -7.07
N LYS A 371 3.67 -19.85 -8.09
CA LYS A 371 3.23 -20.50 -9.33
C LYS A 371 3.46 -22.01 -9.34
N VAL A 372 4.35 -22.50 -8.47
CA VAL A 372 4.75 -23.92 -8.43
C VAL A 372 3.57 -24.87 -8.27
N GLY A 373 2.58 -24.54 -7.45
CA GLY A 373 1.41 -25.40 -7.23
C GLY A 373 0.54 -25.61 -8.48
N ALA A 374 0.66 -24.74 -9.49
CA ALA A 374 -0.07 -24.83 -10.75
C ALA A 374 0.71 -25.58 -11.84
N ILE A 375 1.91 -26.10 -11.55
CA ILE A 375 2.70 -26.87 -12.53
C ILE A 375 1.96 -28.19 -12.84
N PRO A 376 1.64 -28.49 -14.11
CA PRO A 376 0.95 -29.72 -14.47
C PRO A 376 1.68 -30.97 -13.97
N GLY A 377 0.97 -31.82 -13.22
CA GLY A 377 1.48 -33.11 -12.75
C GLY A 377 2.42 -33.06 -11.53
N ILE A 378 2.67 -31.90 -10.93
CA ILE A 378 3.49 -31.82 -9.71
C ILE A 378 2.73 -32.42 -8.51
N SER A 379 3.42 -33.24 -7.72
CA SER A 379 2.84 -33.74 -6.47
C SER A 379 2.80 -32.63 -5.40
N GLN A 380 1.89 -32.73 -4.43
CA GLN A 380 1.80 -31.76 -3.33
C GLN A 380 3.10 -31.69 -2.51
N SER A 381 3.77 -32.83 -2.31
CA SER A 381 5.05 -32.90 -1.58
C SER A 381 6.20 -32.24 -2.35
N ASP A 382 6.27 -32.47 -3.67
CA ASP A 382 7.31 -31.86 -4.51
C ASP A 382 7.08 -30.35 -4.63
N ALA A 383 5.82 -29.93 -4.77
CA ALA A 383 5.45 -28.53 -4.76
C ALA A 383 5.86 -27.85 -3.44
N ALA A 384 5.52 -28.44 -2.28
CA ALA A 384 5.88 -27.89 -0.98
C ALA A 384 7.41 -27.74 -0.81
N THR A 385 8.18 -28.71 -1.28
CA THR A 385 9.65 -28.68 -1.25
C THR A 385 10.20 -27.57 -2.14
N LYS A 386 9.78 -27.52 -3.41
CA LYS A 386 10.23 -26.51 -4.38
C LYS A 386 9.82 -25.09 -3.97
N ILE A 387 8.63 -24.91 -3.40
CA ILE A 387 8.18 -23.62 -2.84
C ILE A 387 9.10 -23.17 -1.71
N LEU A 388 9.44 -24.06 -0.78
CA LEU A 388 10.34 -23.75 0.33
C LEU A 388 11.73 -23.37 -0.18
N GLU A 389 12.31 -24.15 -1.08
CA GLU A 389 13.62 -23.87 -1.67
C GLU A 389 13.68 -22.51 -2.38
N LEU A 390 12.66 -22.18 -3.19
CA LEU A 390 12.60 -20.90 -3.90
C LEU A 390 12.48 -19.72 -2.93
N ASN A 391 11.65 -19.84 -1.88
CA ASN A 391 11.53 -18.77 -0.88
C ASN A 391 12.82 -18.62 -0.05
N MET A 392 13.52 -19.72 0.26
CA MET A 392 14.82 -19.63 0.93
C MET A 392 15.87 -18.94 0.04
N LYS A 393 15.97 -19.31 -1.24
CA LYS A 393 16.87 -18.64 -2.21
C LYS A 393 16.54 -17.16 -2.36
N ALA A 394 15.25 -16.82 -2.45
CA ALA A 394 14.80 -15.44 -2.51
C ALA A 394 15.22 -14.66 -1.25
N ALA A 395 15.01 -15.23 -0.06
CA ALA A 395 15.42 -14.62 1.21
C ALA A 395 16.94 -14.42 1.30
N GLU A 396 17.74 -15.41 0.88
CA GLU A 396 19.21 -15.30 0.80
C GLU A 396 19.66 -14.22 -0.18
N GLY A 397 18.93 -14.09 -1.28
CA GLY A 397 19.11 -13.10 -2.33
C GLY A 397 18.73 -11.68 -1.91
N GLY A 398 18.07 -11.48 -0.77
CA GLY A 398 17.71 -10.16 -0.24
C GLY A 398 16.24 -9.77 -0.42
N GLU A 399 15.36 -10.70 -0.80
CA GLU A 399 13.91 -10.44 -0.92
C GLU A 399 13.23 -10.47 0.45
N SER A 400 12.93 -9.30 1.01
CA SER A 400 12.37 -9.16 2.36
C SER A 400 11.03 -9.87 2.55
N ARG A 401 10.16 -9.90 1.53
CA ARG A 401 8.87 -10.61 1.64
C ARG A 401 9.06 -12.13 1.72
N ALA A 402 10.13 -12.65 1.12
CA ALA A 402 10.51 -14.06 1.29
C ALA A 402 11.06 -14.30 2.70
N CYS A 403 11.85 -13.38 3.27
CA CYS A 403 12.26 -13.45 4.67
C CYS A 403 11.05 -13.50 5.62
N VAL A 404 10.03 -12.69 5.39
CA VAL A 404 8.76 -12.71 6.16
C VAL A 404 8.08 -14.08 6.06
N LYS A 405 7.95 -14.65 4.85
CA LYS A 405 7.35 -15.97 4.64
C LYS A 405 8.10 -17.07 5.39
N ILE A 406 9.43 -17.07 5.33
CA ILE A 406 10.26 -18.04 6.05
C ILE A 406 10.18 -17.84 7.57
N GLY A 407 10.16 -16.59 8.05
CA GLY A 407 9.95 -16.28 9.46
C GLY A 407 8.62 -16.84 9.98
N ARG A 408 7.53 -16.61 9.25
CA ARG A 408 6.19 -17.14 9.56
C ARG A 408 6.13 -18.67 9.51
N ALA A 409 6.85 -19.28 8.57
CA ALA A 409 6.99 -20.73 8.45
C ALA A 409 7.67 -21.35 9.68
N TYR A 410 8.77 -20.75 10.17
CA TYR A 410 9.40 -21.16 11.42
C TYR A 410 8.55 -20.90 12.66
N MET A 411 7.64 -19.92 12.64
CA MET A 411 6.65 -19.73 13.71
C MET A 411 5.46 -20.69 13.64
N LYS A 412 5.36 -21.54 12.61
CA LYS A 412 4.18 -22.37 12.30
C LYS A 412 2.88 -21.58 12.09
N THR A 413 3.01 -20.29 11.80
CA THR A 413 1.90 -19.43 11.39
C THR A 413 1.61 -19.54 9.90
N LEU A 414 2.59 -19.97 9.09
CA LEU A 414 2.42 -20.32 7.68
C LEU A 414 2.69 -21.83 7.48
N PRO A 415 1.81 -22.58 6.80
CA PRO A 415 2.05 -24.00 6.51
C PRO A 415 3.38 -24.22 5.79
N SER A 416 4.23 -25.09 6.33
CA SER A 416 5.53 -25.44 5.73
C SER A 416 6.14 -26.72 6.32
N LEU A 417 7.17 -27.23 5.65
CA LEU A 417 7.99 -28.37 6.10
C LEU A 417 8.96 -28.02 7.25
N LEU A 418 9.15 -26.74 7.58
CA LEU A 418 10.12 -26.30 8.60
C LEU A 418 9.59 -26.54 10.01
N PRO A 419 10.40 -27.02 10.98
CA PRO A 419 9.97 -27.16 12.38
C PRO A 419 9.77 -25.79 13.07
N LEU A 420 9.07 -25.78 14.21
CA LEU A 420 8.96 -24.59 15.06
C LEU A 420 10.35 -24.17 15.55
N ASP A 421 10.78 -22.95 15.26
CA ASP A 421 12.07 -22.40 15.70
C ASP A 421 12.00 -20.86 15.79
N LEU A 422 11.72 -20.35 16.98
CA LEU A 422 11.56 -18.90 17.21
C LEU A 422 12.85 -18.10 17.02
N SER A 423 14.02 -18.73 17.16
CA SER A 423 15.32 -18.09 16.95
C SER A 423 15.60 -17.87 15.47
N LYS A 424 15.31 -18.89 14.64
CA LYS A 424 15.38 -18.72 13.19
C LYS A 424 14.32 -17.75 12.70
N ALA A 425 13.09 -17.81 13.21
CA ALA A 425 12.04 -16.87 12.86
C ALA A 425 12.48 -15.40 13.08
N GLU A 426 13.02 -15.10 14.27
CA GLU A 426 13.56 -13.78 14.59
C GLU A 426 14.64 -13.36 13.58
N ASN A 427 15.61 -14.23 13.30
CA ASN A 427 16.71 -13.92 12.39
C ASN A 427 16.20 -13.53 11.00
N TYR A 428 15.21 -14.26 10.47
CA TYR A 428 14.62 -13.93 9.17
C TYR A 428 13.85 -12.61 9.19
N PHE A 429 13.09 -12.31 10.25
CA PHE A 429 12.46 -10.99 10.37
C PHE A 429 13.50 -9.87 10.44
N ARG A 430 14.57 -10.04 11.22
CA ARG A 430 15.68 -9.07 11.27
C ARG A 430 16.37 -8.91 9.91
N LEU A 431 16.48 -9.96 9.11
CA LEU A 431 16.98 -9.87 7.73
C LEU A 431 16.05 -9.04 6.83
N GLY A 432 14.73 -9.27 6.86
CA GLY A 432 13.77 -8.47 6.09
C GLY A 432 13.79 -6.98 6.48
N ILE A 433 13.93 -6.69 7.77
CA ILE A 433 14.12 -5.32 8.28
C ILE A 433 15.44 -4.74 7.75
N LYS A 434 16.53 -5.51 7.81
CA LYS A 434 17.85 -5.05 7.34
C LYS A 434 17.90 -4.77 5.84
N PHE A 435 17.24 -5.59 5.03
CA PHE A 435 17.27 -5.46 3.58
C PHE A 435 16.44 -4.30 3.08
N SER A 436 15.29 -4.06 3.70
CA SER A 436 14.38 -3.06 3.16
C SER A 436 13.45 -2.39 4.17
N ASN A 437 13.68 -2.55 5.47
CA ASN A 437 12.80 -2.01 6.51
C ASN A 437 11.34 -2.50 6.34
N GLU A 438 11.18 -3.77 5.93
CA GLU A 438 9.90 -4.37 5.54
C GLU A 438 8.88 -4.33 6.69
N PRO A 439 7.73 -3.66 6.52
CA PRO A 439 6.73 -3.49 7.58
C PRO A 439 6.18 -4.81 8.15
N ASP A 440 5.97 -5.81 7.30
CA ASP A 440 5.52 -7.13 7.76
C ASP A 440 6.60 -7.86 8.58
N ALA A 441 7.88 -7.56 8.35
CA ALA A 441 8.98 -8.12 9.13
C ALA A 441 9.08 -7.48 10.52
N HIS A 442 8.84 -6.16 10.62
CA HIS A 442 8.69 -5.48 11.91
C HIS A 442 7.53 -6.08 12.74
N TYR A 443 6.37 -6.26 12.12
CA TYR A 443 5.22 -6.88 12.81
C TYR A 443 5.52 -8.32 13.26
N GLY A 444 6.15 -9.12 12.39
CA GLY A 444 6.59 -10.47 12.71
C GLY A 444 7.57 -10.52 13.88
N LEU A 445 8.54 -9.60 13.92
CA LEU A 445 9.49 -9.49 15.03
C LEU A 445 8.79 -9.15 16.36
N GLY A 446 7.85 -8.20 16.35
CA GLY A 446 7.02 -7.90 17.52
C GLY A 446 6.25 -9.14 18.03
N SER A 447 5.71 -9.95 17.12
CA SER A 447 5.03 -11.20 17.46
C SER A 447 5.97 -12.26 18.06
N VAL A 448 7.20 -12.40 17.55
CA VAL A 448 8.20 -13.31 18.12
C VAL A 448 8.62 -12.89 19.52
N LEU A 449 8.87 -11.59 19.74
CA LEU A 449 9.24 -11.04 21.05
C LEU A 449 8.15 -11.33 22.09
N LEU A 450 6.88 -11.11 21.74
CA LEU A 450 5.76 -11.42 22.61
C LEU A 450 5.60 -12.93 22.86
N HIS A 451 5.80 -13.77 21.84
CA HIS A 451 5.78 -15.23 21.99
C HIS A 451 6.83 -15.71 22.99
N ARG A 452 8.03 -15.10 22.96
CA ARG A 452 9.13 -15.52 23.83
C ARG A 452 8.84 -15.35 25.30
N LEU A 453 8.18 -14.25 25.67
CA LEU A 453 7.77 -13.98 27.05
C LEU A 453 6.99 -15.15 27.69
N TYR A 454 6.25 -15.91 26.89
CA TYR A 454 5.55 -17.11 27.37
C TYR A 454 6.40 -18.37 27.25
N SER A 455 7.18 -18.52 26.18
CA SER A 455 7.94 -19.76 25.95
C SER A 455 9.10 -19.96 26.92
N ASP A 456 9.66 -18.86 27.44
CA ASP A 456 10.75 -18.91 28.43
C ASP A 456 10.24 -18.85 29.89
N GLY A 457 8.91 -18.84 30.07
CA GLY A 457 8.28 -18.74 31.39
C GLY A 457 8.33 -17.35 32.01
N SER A 458 8.75 -16.30 31.28
CA SER A 458 8.85 -14.94 31.84
C SER A 458 7.51 -14.43 32.34
N VAL A 459 6.41 -14.73 31.65
CA VAL A 459 5.07 -14.32 32.07
C VAL A 459 4.66 -15.02 33.36
N GLU A 460 4.86 -16.32 33.43
CA GLU A 460 4.48 -17.16 34.56
C GLU A 460 5.33 -16.86 35.81
N ASN A 461 6.60 -16.52 35.63
CA ASN A 461 7.54 -16.22 36.70
C ASN A 461 7.58 -14.73 37.10
N SER A 462 6.87 -13.86 36.39
CA SER A 462 6.88 -12.42 36.64
C SER A 462 6.21 -12.08 37.97
N LYS A 463 6.81 -11.12 38.69
CA LYS A 463 6.28 -10.58 39.95
C LYS A 463 5.58 -9.24 39.74
N SER A 464 5.80 -8.60 38.60
CA SER A 464 5.26 -7.28 38.29
C SER A 464 5.22 -7.05 36.79
N PHE A 465 4.21 -6.31 36.33
CA PHE A 465 4.14 -5.82 34.95
C PHE A 465 5.42 -5.08 34.49
N GLY A 466 6.17 -4.50 35.42
CA GLY A 466 7.45 -3.85 35.13
C GLY A 466 8.48 -4.76 34.49
N ASP A 467 8.41 -6.08 34.73
CA ASP A 467 9.36 -7.07 34.24
C ASP A 467 9.41 -7.15 32.70
N PHE A 468 8.29 -6.82 32.04
CA PHE A 468 8.17 -6.87 30.58
C PHE A 468 8.49 -5.53 29.90
N ASN A 469 8.71 -4.46 30.67
CA ASN A 469 8.69 -3.10 30.13
C ASN A 469 9.74 -2.84 29.04
N SER A 470 10.92 -3.47 29.13
CA SER A 470 11.97 -3.38 28.09
C SER A 470 11.50 -4.02 26.78
N VAL A 471 10.98 -5.24 26.84
CA VAL A 471 10.47 -5.99 25.69
C VAL A 471 9.27 -5.28 25.08
N LEU A 472 8.33 -4.79 25.89
CA LEU A 472 7.16 -4.06 25.39
C LEU A 472 7.54 -2.76 24.68
N LYS A 473 8.60 -2.07 25.11
CA LYS A 473 9.13 -0.90 24.41
C LYS A 473 9.78 -1.26 23.07
N GLU A 474 10.48 -2.40 22.99
CA GLU A 474 11.02 -2.90 21.72
C GLU A 474 9.89 -3.30 20.76
N VAL A 475 8.86 -3.99 21.26
CA VAL A 475 7.66 -4.33 20.48
C VAL A 475 6.99 -3.07 19.95
N LEU A 476 6.77 -2.05 20.80
CA LEU A 476 6.23 -0.76 20.37
C LEU A 476 7.06 -0.12 19.25
N HIS A 477 8.37 -0.08 19.39
CA HIS A 477 9.25 0.47 18.36
C HIS A 477 9.07 -0.24 17.01
N HIS A 478 8.97 -1.57 17.01
CA HIS A 478 8.69 -2.31 15.78
C HIS A 478 7.28 -2.05 15.25
N LEU A 479 6.27 -1.94 16.10
CA LEU A 479 4.91 -1.59 15.66
C LEU A 479 4.84 -0.18 15.06
N GLU A 480 5.52 0.81 15.65
CA GLU A 480 5.62 2.17 15.12
C GLU A 480 6.29 2.17 13.74
N ALA A 481 7.41 1.46 13.57
CA ALA A 481 8.09 1.33 12.29
C ALA A 481 7.22 0.62 11.23
N ALA A 482 6.51 -0.45 11.60
CA ALA A 482 5.56 -1.12 10.71
C ALA A 482 4.39 -0.20 10.32
N ALA A 483 3.84 0.57 11.28
CA ALA A 483 2.78 1.53 11.03
C ALA A 483 3.25 2.68 10.12
N PHE A 484 4.49 3.15 10.28
CA PHE A 484 5.11 4.14 9.40
C PHE A 484 5.19 3.65 7.95
N GLY A 485 5.51 2.38 7.74
CA GLY A 485 5.44 1.71 6.43
C GLY A 485 4.02 1.33 5.98
N GLY A 486 3.00 1.68 6.76
CA GLY A 486 1.59 1.53 6.42
C GLY A 486 0.99 0.15 6.71
N HIS A 487 1.50 -0.59 7.70
CA HIS A 487 1.01 -1.91 8.10
C HIS A 487 -0.27 -1.81 8.97
N PRO A 488 -1.44 -2.28 8.51
CA PRO A 488 -2.71 -2.02 9.19
C PRO A 488 -2.84 -2.75 10.53
N PHE A 489 -2.33 -3.97 10.65
CA PHE A 489 -2.41 -4.71 11.93
C PHE A 489 -1.48 -4.10 12.98
N ALA A 490 -0.39 -3.44 12.55
CA ALA A 490 0.49 -2.75 13.48
C ALA A 490 -0.20 -1.50 14.04
N MET A 491 -0.89 -0.73 13.18
CA MET A 491 -1.72 0.40 13.60
C MET A 491 -2.80 -0.03 14.59
N PHE A 492 -3.49 -1.14 14.33
CA PHE A 492 -4.46 -1.69 15.28
C PHE A 492 -3.81 -2.03 16.64
N ASN A 493 -2.65 -2.68 16.62
CA ASN A 493 -1.93 -3.06 17.84
C ASN A 493 -1.30 -1.88 18.58
N LEU A 494 -0.94 -0.79 17.90
CA LEU A 494 -0.60 0.48 18.56
C LEU A 494 -1.80 1.04 19.31
N GLY A 495 -3.00 0.94 18.72
CA GLY A 495 -4.25 1.26 19.41
C GLY A 495 -4.42 0.44 20.70
N MET A 496 -4.21 -0.88 20.63
CA MET A 496 -4.25 -1.74 21.81
C MET A 496 -3.16 -1.38 22.84
N ALA A 497 -1.95 -1.06 22.39
CA ALA A 497 -0.85 -0.70 23.27
C ALA A 497 -1.11 0.60 24.04
N HIS A 498 -1.63 1.64 23.37
CA HIS A 498 -2.03 2.89 24.02
C HIS A 498 -3.26 2.75 24.90
N LEU A 499 -4.22 1.89 24.55
CA LEU A 499 -5.40 1.65 25.37
C LEU A 499 -5.08 0.90 26.67
N TYR A 500 -4.16 -0.06 26.62
CA TYR A 500 -3.81 -0.93 27.77
C TYR A 500 -2.52 -0.52 28.50
N GLY A 501 -1.74 0.41 27.95
CA GLY A 501 -0.49 0.89 28.53
C GLY A 501 0.69 -0.07 28.35
N TYR A 502 0.77 -0.77 27.21
CA TYR A 502 1.88 -1.68 26.90
C TYR A 502 3.10 -0.91 26.40
N GLY A 503 4.17 -0.85 27.20
CA GLY A 503 5.40 -0.13 26.85
C GLY A 503 5.27 1.40 26.84
N THR A 504 4.07 1.93 27.11
CA THR A 504 3.69 3.35 27.10
C THR A 504 2.67 3.66 28.19
N SER A 505 2.38 4.95 28.42
CA SER A 505 1.25 5.37 29.27
C SER A 505 -0.09 5.19 28.55
N VAL A 506 -1.15 4.90 29.31
CA VAL A 506 -2.51 4.83 28.76
C VAL A 506 -2.88 6.16 28.11
N ASN A 507 -3.28 6.11 26.84
CA ASN A 507 -3.80 7.26 26.08
C ASN A 507 -4.96 6.81 25.19
N VAL A 508 -6.18 7.06 25.65
CA VAL A 508 -7.42 6.57 25.03
C VAL A 508 -7.72 7.30 23.71
N GLU A 509 -7.40 8.60 23.61
CA GLU A 509 -7.63 9.34 22.37
C GLU A 509 -6.67 8.87 21.26
N LEU A 510 -5.37 8.79 21.58
CA LEU A 510 -4.37 8.30 20.62
C LEU A 510 -4.65 6.85 20.20
N ALA A 511 -5.16 6.02 21.11
CA ALA A 511 -5.63 4.68 20.75
C ALA A 511 -6.75 4.73 19.70
N GLY A 512 -7.74 5.61 19.90
CA GLY A 512 -8.82 5.88 18.95
C GLY A 512 -8.31 6.30 17.57
N GLU A 513 -7.35 7.22 17.51
CA GLU A 513 -6.74 7.65 16.24
C GLU A 513 -6.02 6.50 15.52
N TRP A 514 -5.28 5.65 16.24
CA TRP A 514 -4.60 4.49 15.67
C TRP A 514 -5.59 3.44 15.14
N PHE A 515 -6.67 3.18 15.88
CA PHE A 515 -7.74 2.30 15.46
C PHE A 515 -8.40 2.78 14.16
N GLU A 516 -8.70 4.07 14.07
CA GLU A 516 -9.20 4.72 12.86
C GLU A 516 -8.20 4.59 11.70
N ARG A 517 -6.92 4.90 11.95
CA ARG A 517 -5.87 4.90 10.93
C ARG A 517 -5.59 3.52 10.33
N SER A 518 -5.82 2.45 11.09
CA SER A 518 -5.69 1.07 10.62
C SER A 518 -6.56 0.77 9.39
N GLY A 519 -7.73 1.42 9.30
CA GLY A 519 -8.72 1.17 8.25
C GLY A 519 -9.35 -0.23 8.29
N LEU A 520 -9.08 -1.02 9.34
CA LEU A 520 -9.63 -2.36 9.52
C LEU A 520 -11.02 -2.28 10.15
N PRO A 521 -11.98 -3.14 9.76
CA PRO A 521 -13.30 -3.21 10.37
C PRO A 521 -13.25 -3.29 11.91
N GLU A 522 -12.32 -4.08 12.43
CA GLU A 522 -12.09 -4.27 13.87
C GLU A 522 -11.58 -2.99 14.54
N GLY A 523 -10.65 -2.28 13.89
CA GLY A 523 -10.19 -0.97 14.35
C GLY A 523 -11.32 0.05 14.34
N LEU A 524 -12.14 0.09 13.28
CA LEU A 524 -13.27 1.02 13.23
C LEU A 524 -14.32 0.72 14.29
N ALA A 525 -14.56 -0.55 14.61
CA ALA A 525 -15.42 -0.94 15.73
C ALA A 525 -14.82 -0.50 17.08
N ALA A 526 -13.50 -0.64 17.28
CA ALA A 526 -12.81 -0.13 18.46
C ALA A 526 -12.88 1.41 18.56
N ARG A 527 -12.79 2.13 17.44
CA ARG A 527 -13.01 3.59 17.38
C ARG A 527 -14.45 3.96 17.75
N ALA A 528 -15.44 3.19 17.33
CA ALA A 528 -16.82 3.38 17.77
C ALA A 528 -16.97 3.18 19.28
N MET A 529 -16.31 2.17 19.87
CA MET A 529 -16.29 1.98 21.32
C MET A 529 -15.64 3.16 22.07
N HIS A 530 -14.55 3.71 21.53
CA HIS A 530 -13.92 4.94 22.06
C HIS A 530 -14.92 6.10 22.11
N PHE A 531 -15.61 6.40 21.01
CA PHE A 531 -16.60 7.48 20.97
C PHE A 531 -17.74 7.28 21.96
N ARG A 532 -18.21 6.04 22.17
CA ARG A 532 -19.20 5.74 23.22
C ARG A 532 -18.65 6.02 24.62
N SER A 533 -17.39 5.69 24.88
CA SER A 533 -16.76 5.91 26.19
C SER A 533 -16.64 7.39 26.57
N VAL A 534 -16.55 8.28 25.56
CA VAL A 534 -16.53 9.74 25.74
C VAL A 534 -17.91 10.40 25.49
N ASN A 535 -18.99 9.61 25.54
CA ASN A 535 -20.39 10.05 25.38
C ASN A 535 -20.71 10.76 24.04
N LYS A 536 -20.00 10.40 22.96
CA LYS A 536 -20.21 10.88 21.59
C LYS A 536 -20.94 9.81 20.77
N VAL A 537 -22.21 9.58 21.09
CA VAL A 537 -22.98 8.45 20.54
C VAL A 537 -23.23 8.57 19.04
N GLU A 538 -23.47 9.77 18.51
CA GLU A 538 -23.69 9.95 17.06
C GLU A 538 -22.42 9.67 16.24
N ASP A 539 -21.26 10.11 16.73
CA ASP A 539 -19.98 9.77 16.09
C ASP A 539 -19.75 8.26 16.11
N ALA A 540 -20.05 7.59 17.22
CA ALA A 540 -19.92 6.14 17.32
C ALA A 540 -20.75 5.39 16.26
N LYS A 541 -21.99 5.83 16.00
CA LYS A 541 -22.86 5.23 14.97
C LYS A 541 -22.26 5.31 13.56
N ILE A 542 -21.55 6.39 13.24
CA ILE A 542 -20.88 6.56 11.95
C ILE A 542 -19.79 5.49 11.79
N TRP A 543 -19.00 5.27 12.84
CA TRP A 543 -17.92 4.27 12.85
C TRP A 543 -18.45 2.84 12.86
N ASP A 544 -19.54 2.55 13.59
CA ASP A 544 -20.21 1.24 13.55
C ASP A 544 -20.69 0.91 12.14
N LYS A 545 -21.36 1.87 11.48
CA LYS A 545 -21.85 1.70 10.11
C LYS A 545 -20.70 1.40 9.16
N ARG A 546 -19.59 2.14 9.30
CA ARG A 546 -18.39 1.94 8.48
C ARG A 546 -17.72 0.59 8.75
N ALA A 547 -17.60 0.19 10.02
CA ALA A 547 -17.08 -1.13 10.39
C ALA A 547 -17.93 -2.25 9.79
N GLY A 548 -19.26 -2.14 9.91
CA GLY A 548 -20.21 -3.12 9.36
C GLY A 548 -20.17 -3.21 7.83
N ALA A 549 -20.04 -2.07 7.14
CA ALA A 549 -19.86 -2.03 5.68
C ALA A 549 -18.57 -2.76 5.25
N LEU A 550 -17.50 -2.68 6.04
CA LEU A 550 -16.25 -3.40 5.79
C LEU A 550 -16.25 -4.85 6.31
N GLY A 551 -17.39 -5.35 6.79
CA GLY A 551 -17.57 -6.75 7.18
C GLY A 551 -17.43 -7.05 8.67
N PHE A 552 -17.30 -6.05 9.54
CA PHE A 552 -17.27 -6.30 10.99
C PHE A 552 -18.54 -7.03 11.43
N GLY A 553 -18.38 -8.10 12.21
CA GLY A 553 -19.48 -8.96 12.67
C GLY A 553 -20.07 -9.89 11.60
N LYS A 554 -19.57 -9.89 10.35
CA LYS A 554 -20.00 -10.85 9.33
C LYS A 554 -19.33 -12.22 9.56
N PRO A 555 -20.04 -13.35 9.35
CA PRO A 555 -19.48 -14.68 9.59
C PRO A 555 -18.21 -15.00 8.78
N TRP A 556 -18.08 -14.42 7.58
CA TRP A 556 -16.95 -14.65 6.70
C TRP A 556 -15.68 -13.87 7.10
N ARG A 557 -15.80 -12.81 7.93
CA ARG A 557 -14.71 -11.83 8.15
C ARG A 557 -13.49 -12.44 8.80
N GLN A 558 -13.68 -13.25 9.84
CA GLN A 558 -12.57 -13.88 10.55
C GLN A 558 -11.79 -14.82 9.63
N ALA A 559 -12.49 -15.69 8.88
CA ALA A 559 -11.87 -16.61 7.93
C ALA A 559 -11.10 -15.87 6.83
N ALA A 560 -11.72 -14.85 6.22
CA ALA A 560 -11.09 -14.04 5.19
C ALA A 560 -9.81 -13.35 5.69
N ARG A 561 -9.84 -12.78 6.90
CA ARG A 561 -8.68 -12.15 7.54
C ARG A 561 -7.55 -13.16 7.80
N MET A 562 -7.87 -14.35 8.31
CA MET A 562 -6.86 -15.40 8.57
C MET A 562 -6.22 -15.93 7.29
N GLN A 563 -7.02 -16.09 6.22
CA GLN A 563 -6.55 -16.61 4.93
C GLN A 563 -5.63 -15.61 4.21
N THR A 564 -5.97 -14.32 4.25
CA THR A 564 -5.23 -13.26 3.52
C THR A 564 -4.07 -12.69 4.34
N GLY A 565 -4.25 -12.57 5.65
CA GLY A 565 -3.25 -12.05 6.59
C GLY A 565 -2.83 -10.63 6.28
N SER A 566 -1.52 -10.36 6.38
CA SER A 566 -0.89 -9.09 6.00
C SER A 566 0.27 -9.35 5.02
N GLY A 567 0.52 -8.40 4.13
CA GLY A 567 1.63 -8.49 3.18
C GLY A 567 1.50 -9.61 2.14
N GLY A 568 0.28 -10.06 1.83
CA GLY A 568 0.01 -11.13 0.85
C GLY A 568 0.41 -12.53 1.30
N ALA A 569 0.47 -12.77 2.61
CA ALA A 569 0.63 -14.10 3.17
C ALA A 569 -0.30 -14.28 4.38
N GLY A 570 -1.14 -15.31 4.30
CA GLY A 570 -2.05 -15.72 5.38
C GLY A 570 -1.34 -16.15 6.66
N GLY A 571 -2.14 -16.49 7.67
CA GLY A 571 -1.64 -16.99 8.95
C GLY A 571 -1.18 -15.90 9.92
N VAL A 572 -1.44 -14.64 9.63
CA VAL A 572 -1.14 -13.52 10.53
C VAL A 572 -2.35 -13.24 11.39
N ASP A 573 -2.17 -13.29 12.72
CA ASP A 573 -3.19 -12.84 13.65
C ASP A 573 -3.08 -11.33 13.88
N ILE A 574 -4.23 -10.66 13.89
CA ILE A 574 -4.35 -9.26 14.31
C ILE A 574 -4.18 -9.14 15.83
N ASN A 575 -4.53 -10.18 16.58
CA ASN A 575 -4.43 -10.21 18.03
C ASN A 575 -3.02 -10.65 18.44
N LEU A 576 -2.14 -9.69 18.71
CA LEU A 576 -0.86 -10.01 19.31
C LEU A 576 -1.04 -10.56 20.74
N ARG A 577 -0.15 -11.48 21.13
CA ARG A 577 -0.18 -12.17 22.42
C ARG A 577 0.38 -11.28 23.53
N TRP A 578 -0.33 -10.21 23.86
CA TRP A 578 0.06 -9.27 24.91
C TRP A 578 0.03 -9.92 26.32
N PRO A 579 1.04 -9.69 27.19
CA PRO A 579 0.98 -10.14 28.58
C PRO A 579 -0.11 -9.40 29.38
N PRO A 580 -0.52 -9.87 30.56
CA PRO A 580 -1.42 -9.10 31.42
C PRO A 580 -0.88 -7.70 31.71
N ASN A 581 -1.72 -6.67 31.62
CA ASN A 581 -1.32 -5.30 31.95
C ASN A 581 -1.25 -5.05 33.47
N ARG A 582 -0.98 -3.80 33.90
CA ARG A 582 -0.94 -3.42 35.33
C ARG A 582 -2.21 -3.76 36.13
N GLN A 583 -3.35 -3.93 35.46
CA GLN A 583 -4.64 -4.28 36.07
C GLN A 583 -4.98 -5.76 35.89
N MET A 584 -4.00 -6.60 35.50
CA MET A 584 -4.18 -8.02 35.17
C MET A 584 -5.18 -8.27 34.05
N LYS A 585 -5.39 -7.28 33.17
CA LYS A 585 -6.26 -7.41 31.99
C LYS A 585 -5.44 -7.73 30.76
N ILE A 586 -6.01 -8.55 29.88
CA ILE A 586 -5.47 -8.85 28.56
C ILE A 586 -6.48 -8.26 27.54
N PRO A 587 -6.00 -7.68 26.42
CA PRO A 587 -6.79 -7.42 25.23
C PRO A 587 -7.79 -8.53 24.88
N PRO A 588 -9.05 -8.20 24.58
CA PRO A 588 -9.97 -9.18 24.02
C PRO A 588 -9.49 -9.62 22.64
N GLN A 589 -9.97 -10.79 22.22
CA GLN A 589 -9.79 -11.27 20.85
C GLN A 589 -10.80 -10.54 19.93
N TRP A 590 -10.29 -10.04 18.81
CA TRP A 590 -11.04 -9.34 17.76
C TRP A 590 -11.16 -10.15 16.48
#